data_AF-A0A524NPG0-F1
#
_entry.id   AF-A0A524NPG0-F1
#
_cell.length_a   1.000
_cell.length_b   1.000
_cell.length_c   1.000
_cell.angle_alpha   90.00
_cell.angle_beta   90.00
_cell.angle_gamma   90.00
#
_symmetry.space_group_name_H-M   'P 1'
#
loop_
_entity.id
_entity.type
_entity.pdbx_description
1 polymer ?
#
loop_
_entity_poly.entity_id
_entity_poly.type
_entity_poly.pdbx_seq_one_letter_code
_entity_poly.pdbx_strand_id
1 'polypeptide(L)'
;GGPRIAHVPEQLWTESWKSHFPRLRVGRRLEILPPWEDVDAVEAGRVPIIIHPAMAFGTGHHETTNGCMQVLDEIIVGGEVVADIGCGTGVLAIAAVKLGAARAVAVDNDPEAVAAVVENTTLNDVTDRVTARLADGPPARGDVDYPDGGFDIVVANIYAETLASMRDRLTSCVKSGGRLVLSGIEASRRSVIEDSFVDEIWSPSRIVEEQNWLTFCIVRGNDGGKART
;
A
#
# COMPACT_ATOMS: atom_id res chain seq x y z
N GLY A 1 3.99 -44.34 -31.87
CA GLY A 1 3.64 -42.93 -32.07
C GLY A 1 4.62 -42.11 -31.28
N GLY A 2 5.51 -41.37 -31.94
CA GLY A 2 6.47 -40.50 -31.26
C GLY A 2 5.82 -39.20 -30.79
N PRO A 3 6.42 -38.49 -29.82
CA PRO A 3 5.93 -37.21 -29.34
C PRO A 3 5.92 -36.19 -30.49
N ARG A 4 4.80 -35.47 -30.62
CA ARG A 4 4.68 -34.31 -31.51
C ARG A 4 4.92 -33.05 -30.69
N ILE A 5 5.98 -32.31 -31.01
CA ILE A 5 6.19 -30.96 -30.48
C ILE A 5 5.29 -30.05 -31.29
N ALA A 6 4.28 -29.46 -30.64
CA ALA A 6 3.44 -28.44 -31.23
C ALA A 6 4.11 -27.08 -31.03
N HIS A 7 4.40 -26.37 -32.11
CA HIS A 7 4.89 -25.01 -32.06
C HIS A 7 3.71 -24.11 -31.71
N VAL A 8 3.67 -23.60 -30.48
CA VAL A 8 2.67 -22.58 -30.09
C VAL A 8 3.18 -21.24 -30.65
N PRO A 9 2.39 -20.51 -31.46
CA PRO A 9 2.76 -19.19 -31.94
C PRO A 9 3.04 -18.26 -30.75
N GLU A 10 4.18 -17.59 -30.75
CA GLU A 10 4.65 -16.68 -29.69
C GLU A 10 3.64 -15.55 -29.39
N GLN A 11 2.85 -15.17 -30.40
CA GLN A 11 1.77 -14.16 -30.32
C GLN A 11 0.60 -14.57 -29.41
N LEU A 12 0.32 -15.87 -29.23
CA LEU A 12 -0.72 -16.34 -28.30
C LEU A 12 -0.26 -16.28 -26.84
N TRP A 13 1.05 -16.32 -26.60
CA TRP A 13 1.62 -16.17 -25.26
C TRP A 13 1.65 -14.70 -24.82
N THR A 14 1.83 -13.76 -25.75
CA THR A 14 1.95 -12.32 -25.45
C THR A 14 0.64 -11.67 -25.00
N GLU A 15 -0.52 -12.29 -25.25
CA GLU A 15 -1.84 -11.79 -24.82
C GLU A 15 -2.45 -12.60 -23.65
N SER A 16 -2.09 -13.88 -23.52
CA SER A 16 -2.65 -14.77 -22.49
C SER A 16 -2.29 -14.36 -21.05
N TRP A 17 -1.13 -13.74 -20.84
CA TRP A 17 -0.77 -13.29 -19.48
C TRP A 17 -1.66 -12.13 -19.00
N LYS A 18 -2.18 -11.28 -19.91
CA LYS A 18 -3.04 -10.13 -19.56
C LYS A 18 -4.36 -10.57 -18.92
N SER A 19 -4.92 -11.72 -19.33
CA SER A 19 -6.16 -12.24 -18.74
C SER A 19 -6.01 -12.70 -17.28
N HIS A 20 -4.78 -12.80 -16.77
CA HIS A 20 -4.51 -13.12 -15.36
C HIS A 20 -4.63 -11.90 -14.44
N PHE A 21 -4.80 -10.70 -15.00
CA PHE A 21 -4.95 -9.44 -14.24
C PHE A 21 -6.25 -8.74 -14.63
N PRO A 22 -7.42 -9.32 -14.28
CA PRO A 22 -8.70 -8.66 -14.51
C PRO A 22 -8.84 -7.41 -13.63
N ARG A 23 -9.77 -6.52 -13.96
CA ARG A 23 -10.19 -5.49 -13.00
C ARG A 23 -10.62 -6.09 -11.65
N LEU A 24 -10.33 -5.37 -10.58
CA LEU A 24 -10.58 -5.77 -9.21
C LEU A 24 -11.26 -4.64 -8.44
N ARG A 25 -12.42 -4.93 -7.84
CA ARG A 25 -13.13 -3.99 -6.97
C ARG A 25 -12.70 -4.21 -5.54
N VAL A 26 -12.27 -3.15 -4.86
CA VAL A 26 -11.81 -3.23 -3.47
C VAL A 26 -12.50 -2.16 -2.63
N GLY A 27 -13.00 -2.56 -1.47
CA GLY A 27 -13.80 -1.69 -0.61
C GLY A 27 -15.01 -1.09 -1.35
N ARG A 28 -15.40 0.11 -0.92
CA ARG A 28 -16.53 0.86 -1.46
C ARG A 28 -16.12 1.74 -2.64
N ARG A 29 -14.95 2.39 -2.57
CA ARG A 29 -14.57 3.44 -3.52
C ARG A 29 -13.56 3.02 -4.58
N LEU A 30 -12.90 1.87 -4.51
CA LEU A 30 -11.78 1.57 -5.42
C LEU A 30 -12.12 0.54 -6.48
N GLU A 31 -11.59 0.74 -7.69
CA GLU A 31 -11.54 -0.23 -8.78
C GLU A 31 -10.15 -0.20 -9.41
N ILE A 32 -9.40 -1.28 -9.27
CA ILE A 32 -8.06 -1.46 -9.83
C ILE A 32 -8.22 -2.09 -11.21
N LEU A 33 -7.50 -1.57 -12.19
CA LEU A 33 -7.53 -2.10 -13.55
C LEU A 33 -6.12 -2.07 -14.16
N PRO A 34 -5.81 -3.01 -15.06
CA PRO A 34 -4.60 -2.90 -15.87
C PRO A 34 -4.77 -1.84 -16.97
N PRO A 35 -3.68 -1.32 -17.55
CA PRO A 35 -3.72 -0.22 -18.53
C PRO A 35 -4.37 -0.57 -19.88
N TRP A 36 -4.64 -1.86 -20.14
CA TRP A 36 -5.33 -2.31 -21.35
C TRP A 36 -6.84 -2.44 -21.18
N GLU A 37 -7.36 -2.25 -19.96
CA GLU A 37 -8.80 -2.24 -19.73
C GLU A 37 -9.39 -0.84 -19.89
N ASP A 38 -10.65 -0.80 -20.30
CA ASP A 38 -11.39 0.45 -20.50
C ASP A 38 -11.74 1.10 -19.16
N VAL A 39 -11.23 2.31 -18.95
CA VAL A 39 -11.49 3.13 -17.76
C VAL A 39 -12.91 3.71 -17.76
N ASP A 40 -13.53 3.88 -18.93
CA ASP A 40 -14.91 4.37 -19.04
C ASP A 40 -15.92 3.31 -18.57
N ALA A 41 -15.50 2.04 -18.49
CA ALA A 41 -16.29 0.94 -17.97
C ALA A 41 -16.21 0.80 -16.42
N VAL A 42 -15.52 1.71 -15.73
CA VAL A 42 -15.44 1.71 -14.25
C VAL A 42 -16.82 1.93 -13.65
N GLU A 43 -17.13 1.22 -12.57
CA GLU A 43 -18.43 1.30 -11.92
C GLU A 43 -18.71 2.70 -11.39
N ALA A 44 -19.93 3.20 -11.63
CA ALA A 44 -20.34 4.51 -11.17
C ALA A 44 -20.13 4.67 -9.65
N GLY A 45 -19.40 5.72 -9.25
CA GLY A 45 -19.07 6.00 -7.86
C GLY A 45 -17.77 5.38 -7.36
N ARG A 46 -17.09 4.57 -8.18
CA ARG A 46 -15.73 4.09 -7.90
C ARG A 46 -14.68 4.98 -8.54
N VAL A 47 -13.49 4.94 -7.95
CA VAL A 47 -12.29 5.65 -8.35
C VAL A 47 -11.36 4.64 -9.02
N PRO A 48 -11.01 4.86 -10.30
CA PRO A 48 -10.09 3.98 -11.00
C PRO A 48 -8.66 4.14 -10.50
N ILE A 49 -7.96 3.02 -10.34
CA ILE A 49 -6.53 2.94 -10.12
C ILE A 49 -5.92 2.06 -11.21
N ILE A 50 -5.10 2.66 -12.07
CA ILE A 50 -4.48 1.95 -13.19
C ILE A 50 -3.12 1.42 -12.74
N ILE A 51 -2.90 0.10 -12.75
CA ILE A 51 -1.62 -0.51 -12.34
C ILE A 51 -1.09 -1.38 -13.47
N HIS A 52 0.15 -1.14 -13.89
CA HIS A 52 0.87 -2.04 -14.78
C HIS A 52 1.46 -3.21 -13.96
N PRO A 53 0.98 -4.46 -14.12
CA PRO A 53 1.33 -5.56 -13.20
C PRO A 53 2.72 -6.17 -13.44
N ALA A 54 3.38 -5.88 -14.57
CA ALA A 54 4.67 -6.49 -14.92
C ALA A 54 5.90 -5.83 -14.27
N MET A 55 5.72 -4.81 -13.41
CA MET A 55 6.82 -3.92 -13.01
C MET A 55 7.33 -4.12 -11.58
N ALA A 56 6.56 -4.69 -10.65
CA ALA A 56 6.96 -4.98 -9.26
C ALA A 56 5.86 -5.78 -8.53
N PHE A 57 6.14 -6.26 -7.31
CA PHE A 57 5.11 -6.80 -6.41
C PHE A 57 4.06 -5.73 -6.05
N GLY A 58 2.81 -6.14 -5.83
CA GLY A 58 1.71 -5.23 -5.45
C GLY A 58 0.76 -4.89 -6.60
N THR A 59 0.29 -5.86 -7.38
CA THR A 59 -0.67 -5.64 -8.49
C THR A 59 -2.10 -5.34 -8.03
N GLY A 60 -2.33 -5.19 -6.72
CA GLY A 60 -3.66 -5.10 -6.12
C GLY A 60 -4.33 -6.45 -5.84
N HIS A 61 -3.91 -7.53 -6.51
CA HIS A 61 -4.64 -8.80 -6.50
C HIS A 61 -4.36 -9.72 -5.31
N HIS A 62 -3.28 -9.47 -4.57
CA HIS A 62 -2.96 -10.24 -3.38
C HIS A 62 -3.81 -9.78 -2.20
N GLU A 63 -4.27 -10.71 -1.37
CA GLU A 63 -5.18 -10.50 -0.23
C GLU A 63 -4.65 -9.42 0.74
N THR A 64 -3.32 -9.35 0.90
CA THR A 64 -2.69 -8.33 1.76
C THR A 64 -2.85 -6.92 1.20
N THR A 65 -2.79 -6.76 -0.12
CA THR A 65 -3.00 -5.46 -0.78
C THR A 65 -4.46 -5.04 -0.69
N ASN A 66 -5.38 -6.00 -0.87
CA ASN A 66 -6.81 -5.76 -0.66
C ASN A 66 -7.12 -5.29 0.75
N GLY A 67 -6.59 -5.98 1.77
CA GLY A 67 -6.77 -5.61 3.17
C GLY A 67 -6.29 -4.17 3.45
N CYS A 68 -5.10 -3.79 2.95
CA CYS A 68 -4.62 -2.41 3.03
C CYS A 68 -5.56 -1.42 2.35
N MET A 69 -5.98 -1.69 1.11
CA MET A 69 -6.87 -0.82 0.35
C MET A 69 -8.25 -0.66 1.02
N GLN A 70 -8.79 -1.72 1.63
CA GLN A 70 -10.02 -1.65 2.42
C GLN A 70 -9.86 -0.76 3.66
N VAL A 71 -8.70 -0.79 4.32
CA VAL A 71 -8.42 0.09 5.46
C VAL A 71 -8.28 1.53 4.99
N LEU A 72 -7.49 1.79 3.94
CA LEU A 72 -7.29 3.14 3.38
C LEU A 72 -8.62 3.76 2.91
N ASP A 73 -9.48 2.98 2.26
CA ASP A 73 -10.83 3.41 1.85
C ASP A 73 -11.71 3.88 3.02
N GLU A 74 -11.46 3.41 4.23
CA GLU A 74 -12.22 3.84 5.41
C GLU A 74 -11.58 5.03 6.12
N ILE A 75 -10.25 5.06 6.22
CA ILE A 75 -9.55 6.02 7.10
C ILE A 75 -9.14 7.31 6.39
N ILE A 76 -9.06 7.31 5.05
CA ILE A 76 -8.75 8.52 4.27
C ILE A 76 -10.02 9.32 4.06
N VAL A 77 -10.05 10.50 4.68
CA VAL A 77 -11.16 11.46 4.65
C VAL A 77 -10.78 12.78 3.99
N GLY A 78 -9.51 12.99 3.66
CA GLY A 78 -9.02 14.11 2.87
C GLY A 78 -7.91 14.89 3.58
N GLY A 79 -6.86 15.23 2.83
CA GLY A 79 -5.79 16.09 3.31
C GLY A 79 -4.66 15.39 4.07
N GLU A 80 -4.75 14.07 4.29
CA GLU A 80 -3.72 13.28 4.95
C GLU A 80 -2.41 13.26 4.16
N VAL A 81 -1.28 13.19 4.87
CA VAL A 81 0.03 12.88 4.30
C VAL A 81 0.38 11.44 4.62
N VAL A 82 0.61 10.64 3.59
CA VAL A 82 0.79 9.18 3.71
C VAL A 82 2.23 8.76 3.41
N ALA A 83 2.76 7.79 4.16
CA ALA A 83 3.97 7.06 3.76
C ALA A 83 3.61 5.61 3.44
N ASP A 84 4.10 5.09 2.32
CA ASP A 84 3.94 3.70 1.87
C ASP A 84 5.32 3.03 1.86
N ILE A 85 5.54 2.07 2.75
CA ILE A 85 6.84 1.46 3.04
C ILE A 85 6.89 0.04 2.48
N GLY A 86 7.85 -0.23 1.60
CA GLY A 86 7.85 -1.42 0.74
C GLY A 86 6.78 -1.29 -0.33
N CYS A 87 6.80 -0.17 -1.06
CA CYS A 87 5.68 0.27 -1.89
C CYS A 87 5.47 -0.58 -3.16
N GLY A 88 6.48 -1.33 -3.63
CA GLY A 88 6.36 -2.16 -4.82
C GLY A 88 5.87 -1.36 -6.04
N THR A 89 4.71 -1.71 -6.60
CA THR A 89 4.08 -0.95 -7.71
C THR A 89 3.65 0.48 -7.35
N GLY A 90 3.58 0.82 -6.06
CA GLY A 90 3.04 2.08 -5.55
C GLY A 90 1.52 2.11 -5.47
N VAL A 91 0.83 0.98 -5.61
CA VAL A 91 -0.64 0.91 -5.62
C VAL A 91 -1.28 1.52 -4.37
N LEU A 92 -0.69 1.33 -3.18
CA LEU A 92 -1.25 1.85 -1.93
C LEU A 92 -1.06 3.37 -1.81
N ALA A 93 0.12 3.89 -2.19
CA ALA A 93 0.36 5.33 -2.31
C ALA A 93 -0.58 6.01 -3.31
N ILE A 94 -0.79 5.41 -4.49
CA ILE A 94 -1.70 5.91 -5.52
C ILE A 94 -3.15 5.86 -5.02
N ALA A 95 -3.55 4.74 -4.41
CA ALA A 95 -4.89 4.60 -3.81
C ALA A 95 -5.13 5.71 -2.78
N ALA A 96 -4.14 5.99 -1.93
CA ALA A 96 -4.27 7.02 -0.91
C ALA A 96 -4.57 8.41 -1.48
N VAL A 97 -3.79 8.86 -2.47
CA VAL A 97 -4.02 10.18 -3.10
C VAL A 97 -5.30 10.22 -3.94
N LYS A 98 -5.70 9.10 -4.54
CA LYS A 98 -6.97 8.96 -5.27
C LYS A 98 -8.18 8.99 -4.33
N LEU A 99 -8.02 8.52 -3.09
CA LEU A 99 -9.05 8.57 -2.03
C LEU A 99 -9.18 9.94 -1.35
N GLY A 100 -8.21 10.84 -1.56
CA GLY A 100 -8.26 12.22 -1.07
C GLY A 100 -7.07 12.67 -0.22
N ALA A 101 -6.08 11.80 0.03
CA ALA A 101 -4.85 12.22 0.70
C ALA A 101 -4.18 13.38 -0.07
N ALA A 102 -3.59 14.32 0.66
CA ALA A 102 -2.92 15.48 0.07
C ALA A 102 -1.70 15.07 -0.77
N ARG A 103 -0.88 14.16 -0.22
CA ARG A 103 0.28 13.57 -0.89
C ARG A 103 0.68 12.24 -0.25
N ALA A 104 1.43 11.43 -0.97
CA ALA A 104 2.03 10.20 -0.48
C ALA A 104 3.54 10.15 -0.77
N VAL A 105 4.29 9.50 0.11
CA VAL A 105 5.71 9.17 -0.09
C VAL A 105 5.83 7.65 -0.15
N ALA A 106 6.14 7.13 -1.33
CA ALA A 106 6.30 5.71 -1.61
C ALA A 106 7.79 5.35 -1.53
N VAL A 107 8.15 4.44 -0.63
CA VAL A 107 9.53 4.08 -0.35
C VAL A 107 9.76 2.60 -0.59
N ASP A 108 10.80 2.28 -1.35
CA ASP A 108 11.26 0.91 -1.54
C ASP A 108 12.78 0.85 -1.55
N ASN A 109 13.35 -0.31 -1.25
CA ASN A 109 14.79 -0.55 -1.35
C ASN A 109 15.19 -1.14 -2.72
N ASP A 110 14.19 -1.50 -3.53
CA ASP A 110 14.37 -1.96 -4.90
C ASP A 110 14.22 -0.81 -5.91
N PRO A 111 15.25 -0.51 -6.73
CA PRO A 111 15.15 0.48 -7.80
C PRO A 111 14.08 0.15 -8.85
N GLU A 112 13.75 -1.13 -9.07
CA GLU A 112 12.68 -1.53 -10.00
C GLU A 112 11.29 -1.12 -9.46
N ALA A 113 11.06 -1.28 -8.16
CA ALA A 113 9.85 -0.81 -7.51
C ALA A 113 9.70 0.72 -7.60
N VAL A 114 10.79 1.46 -7.37
CA VAL A 114 10.77 2.93 -7.53
C VAL A 114 10.43 3.35 -8.96
N ALA A 115 10.99 2.66 -9.96
CA ALA A 115 10.62 2.90 -11.36
C ALA A 115 9.14 2.57 -11.64
N ALA A 116 8.63 1.47 -11.07
CA ALA A 116 7.22 1.09 -11.18
C ALA A 116 6.29 2.15 -10.59
N VAL A 117 6.64 2.75 -9.44
CA VAL A 117 5.86 3.86 -8.86
C VAL A 117 5.82 5.05 -9.82
N VAL A 118 6.94 5.44 -10.42
CA VAL A 118 6.99 6.56 -11.36
C VAL A 118 6.10 6.31 -12.58
N GLU A 119 6.12 5.09 -13.13
CA GLU A 119 5.25 4.72 -14.25
C GLU A 119 3.77 4.74 -13.84
N ASN A 120 3.41 4.05 -12.76
CA ASN A 120 2.01 3.93 -12.33
C ASN A 120 1.44 5.29 -11.88
N THR A 121 2.24 6.18 -11.29
CA THR A 121 1.78 7.54 -10.96
C THR A 121 1.51 8.37 -12.20
N THR A 122 2.26 8.15 -13.29
CA THR A 122 1.99 8.74 -14.61
C THR A 122 0.68 8.21 -15.19
N LEU A 123 0.45 6.89 -15.14
CA LEU A 123 -0.79 6.27 -15.60
C LEU A 123 -2.04 6.77 -14.85
N ASN A 124 -1.86 7.31 -13.64
CA ASN A 124 -2.95 7.78 -12.79
C ASN A 124 -3.07 9.30 -12.71
N ASP A 125 -2.22 10.07 -13.40
CA ASP A 125 -2.16 11.54 -13.30
C ASP A 125 -1.98 12.03 -11.84
N VAL A 126 -1.02 11.44 -11.12
CA VAL A 126 -0.74 11.78 -9.71
C VAL A 126 0.75 11.99 -9.39
N THR A 127 1.57 12.24 -10.42
CA THR A 127 3.03 12.45 -10.28
C THR A 127 3.39 13.66 -9.42
N ASP A 128 2.48 14.63 -9.28
CA ASP A 128 2.62 15.82 -8.43
C ASP A 128 2.29 15.57 -6.96
N ARG A 129 1.66 14.42 -6.65
CA ARG A 129 1.16 14.08 -5.31
C ARG A 129 1.79 12.82 -4.73
N VAL A 130 2.51 12.03 -5.52
CA VAL A 130 3.21 10.82 -5.04
C VAL A 130 4.69 10.94 -5.33
N THR A 131 5.50 10.97 -4.27
CA THR A 131 6.97 10.95 -4.38
C THR A 131 7.48 9.52 -4.24
N ALA A 132 8.25 9.03 -5.21
CA ALA A 132 8.94 7.75 -5.14
C ALA A 132 10.36 7.92 -4.57
N ARG A 133 10.77 7.06 -3.64
CA ARG A 133 12.09 7.14 -2.97
C ARG A 133 12.75 5.77 -2.88
N LEU A 134 14.01 5.71 -3.30
CA LEU A 134 14.89 4.57 -3.06
C LEU A 134 15.53 4.69 -1.67
N ALA A 135 15.09 3.89 -0.70
CA ALA A 135 15.66 3.83 0.64
C ALA A 135 15.32 2.54 1.38
N ASP A 136 16.20 2.13 2.29
CA ASP A 136 15.98 0.98 3.17
C ASP A 136 15.19 1.38 4.43
N GLY A 137 13.88 1.53 4.28
CA GLY A 137 12.91 1.83 5.35
C GLY A 137 12.39 3.27 5.38
N PRO A 138 11.62 3.65 6.41
CA PRO A 138 10.79 4.86 6.36
C PRO A 138 11.61 6.16 6.38
N PRO A 139 11.03 7.27 5.87
CA PRO A 139 11.63 8.60 5.95
C PRO A 139 11.85 9.03 7.40
N ALA A 140 12.87 9.85 7.65
CA ALA A 140 13.19 10.39 8.97
C ALA A 140 13.11 11.92 8.99
N ARG A 141 12.99 12.48 10.20
CA ARG A 141 12.96 13.93 10.40
C ARG A 141 14.21 14.59 9.81
N GLY A 142 14.01 15.55 8.92
CA GLY A 142 15.08 16.24 8.20
C GLY A 142 15.17 15.84 6.72
N ASP A 143 14.53 14.75 6.32
CA ASP A 143 14.34 14.44 4.90
C ASP A 143 13.39 15.45 4.25
N VAL A 144 13.64 15.78 2.98
CA VAL A 144 12.88 16.80 2.22
C VAL A 144 11.38 16.53 2.21
N ASP A 145 10.99 15.26 2.11
CA ASP A 145 9.58 14.87 2.00
C ASP A 145 8.94 14.56 3.35
N TYR A 146 9.67 14.69 4.46
CA TYR A 146 9.18 14.41 5.81
C TYR A 146 8.30 15.57 6.32
N PRO A 147 6.98 15.38 6.49
CA PRO A 147 6.09 16.43 6.99
C PRO A 147 6.38 16.83 8.45
N ASP A 148 6.05 18.07 8.79
CA ASP A 148 6.09 18.52 10.18
C ASP A 148 5.19 17.65 11.07
N GLY A 149 5.78 17.11 12.14
CA GLY A 149 5.11 16.21 13.07
C GLY A 149 4.98 14.76 12.62
N GLY A 150 5.35 14.42 11.37
CA GLY A 150 5.26 13.07 10.82
C GLY A 150 4.06 12.85 9.89
N PHE A 151 3.84 11.61 9.48
CA PHE A 151 2.78 11.20 8.57
C PHE A 151 1.47 10.94 9.32
N ASP A 152 0.35 11.29 8.70
CA ASP A 152 -0.98 11.03 9.27
C ASP A 152 -1.29 9.53 9.20
N ILE A 153 -0.82 8.87 8.14
CA ILE A 153 -0.93 7.43 7.92
C ILE A 153 0.43 6.91 7.43
N VAL A 154 0.92 5.85 8.06
CA VAL A 154 2.02 5.03 7.53
C VAL A 154 1.43 3.67 7.17
N VAL A 155 1.62 3.20 5.95
CA VAL A 155 1.23 1.87 5.51
C VAL A 155 2.47 1.06 5.15
N ALA A 156 2.50 -0.21 5.55
CA ALA A 156 3.58 -1.14 5.25
C ALA A 156 2.98 -2.54 4.99
N ASN A 157 3.08 -3.01 3.75
CA ASN A 157 2.60 -4.34 3.34
C ASN A 157 3.81 -5.24 3.04
N ILE A 158 4.46 -5.73 4.10
CA ILE A 158 5.71 -6.50 4.06
C ILE A 158 5.68 -7.60 5.12
N TYR A 159 6.68 -8.49 5.14
CA TYR A 159 6.69 -9.63 6.07
C TYR A 159 6.64 -9.22 7.55
N ALA A 160 5.93 -10.02 8.36
CA ALA A 160 5.68 -9.75 9.77
C ALA A 160 6.97 -9.56 10.60
N GLU A 161 8.01 -10.36 10.34
CA GLU A 161 9.30 -10.24 11.02
C GLU A 161 10.03 -8.94 10.65
N THR A 162 9.95 -8.54 9.39
CA THR A 162 10.50 -7.25 8.93
C THR A 162 9.77 -6.10 9.61
N LEU A 163 8.43 -6.14 9.64
CA LEU A 163 7.62 -5.16 10.38
C LEU A 163 8.07 -5.05 11.85
N ALA A 164 8.15 -6.17 12.56
CA ALA A 164 8.56 -6.20 13.97
C ALA A 164 9.96 -5.57 14.17
N SER A 165 10.93 -5.93 13.31
CA SER A 165 12.28 -5.35 13.36
C SER A 165 12.32 -3.84 13.07
N MET A 166 11.33 -3.32 12.34
CA MET A 166 11.22 -1.92 11.94
C MET A 166 10.29 -1.10 12.84
N ARG A 167 9.75 -1.69 13.93
CA ARG A 167 8.76 -1.06 14.83
C ARG A 167 9.12 0.38 15.17
N ASP A 168 10.29 0.61 15.75
CA ASP A 168 10.69 1.94 16.24
C ASP A 168 10.77 2.95 15.10
N ARG A 169 11.28 2.52 13.94
CA ARG A 169 11.38 3.35 12.75
C ARG A 169 9.98 3.72 12.25
N LEU A 170 9.11 2.74 12.03
CA LEU A 170 7.74 2.95 11.53
C LEU A 170 6.91 3.85 12.47
N THR A 171 6.94 3.56 13.77
CA THR A 171 6.16 4.30 14.77
C THR A 171 6.66 5.73 14.98
N SER A 172 7.97 5.98 14.86
CA SER A 172 8.55 7.32 14.97
C SER A 172 8.09 8.30 13.88
N CYS A 173 7.70 7.77 12.72
CA CYS A 173 7.26 8.55 11.58
C CYS A 173 5.79 8.97 11.65
N VAL A 174 4.98 8.36 12.52
CA VAL A 174 3.53 8.59 12.58
C VAL A 174 3.23 9.76 13.52
N LYS A 175 2.39 10.70 13.08
CA LYS A 175 1.89 11.80 13.91
C LYS A 175 1.16 11.29 15.14
N SER A 176 1.13 12.11 16.18
CA SER A 176 0.20 11.91 17.29
C SER A 176 -1.25 11.86 16.77
N GLY A 177 -2.03 10.86 17.20
CA GLY A 177 -3.37 10.59 16.65
C GLY A 177 -3.39 9.96 15.24
N GLY A 178 -2.21 9.74 14.64
CA GLY A 178 -2.05 9.10 13.34
C GLY A 178 -2.24 7.59 13.38
N ARG A 179 -2.14 6.96 12.21
CA ARG A 179 -2.41 5.52 12.02
C ARG A 179 -1.24 4.81 11.38
N LEU A 180 -1.06 3.55 11.78
CA LEU A 180 -0.14 2.60 11.17
C LEU A 180 -0.96 1.43 10.61
N VAL A 181 -0.84 1.20 9.31
CA VAL A 181 -1.51 0.10 8.59
C VAL A 181 -0.47 -0.95 8.24
N LEU A 182 -0.56 -2.12 8.85
CA LEU A 182 0.40 -3.21 8.71
C LEU A 182 -0.25 -4.41 8.02
N SER A 183 0.31 -4.90 6.93
CA SER A 183 -0.15 -6.10 6.22
C SER A 183 1.04 -6.96 5.79
N GLY A 184 0.81 -8.03 5.04
CA GLY A 184 1.83 -9.04 4.76
C GLY A 184 1.99 -10.07 5.89
N ILE A 185 0.95 -10.21 6.72
CA ILE A 185 0.97 -10.97 7.96
C ILE A 185 0.09 -12.22 7.78
N GLU A 186 0.70 -13.40 7.76
CA GLU A 186 -0.07 -14.64 7.86
C GLU A 186 -0.78 -14.73 9.21
N ALA A 187 -1.96 -15.35 9.27
CA ALA A 187 -2.73 -15.48 10.50
C ALA A 187 -1.94 -16.16 11.64
N SER A 188 -1.06 -17.10 11.28
CA SER A 188 -0.13 -17.79 12.20
C SER A 188 0.91 -16.84 12.84
N ARG A 189 1.15 -15.68 12.23
CA ARG A 189 2.10 -14.64 12.67
C ARG A 189 1.44 -13.48 13.40
N ARG A 190 0.14 -13.56 13.70
CA ARG A 190 -0.62 -12.55 14.46
C ARG A 190 0.13 -12.06 15.70
N SER A 191 0.63 -12.98 16.53
CA SER A 191 1.28 -12.63 17.80
C SER A 191 2.54 -11.79 17.61
N VAL A 192 3.28 -11.98 16.51
CA VAL A 192 4.47 -11.16 16.20
C VAL A 192 4.11 -9.68 16.14
N ILE A 193 2.96 -9.36 15.55
CA ILE A 193 2.50 -7.98 15.40
C ILE A 193 1.90 -7.46 16.69
N GLU A 194 1.07 -8.26 17.37
CA GLU A 194 0.47 -7.88 18.65
C GLU A 194 1.56 -7.59 19.70
N ASP A 195 2.55 -8.48 19.86
CA ASP A 195 3.66 -8.32 20.81
C ASP A 195 4.59 -7.16 20.44
N SER A 196 4.72 -6.84 19.15
CA SER A 196 5.65 -5.81 18.67
C SER A 196 5.03 -4.42 18.62
N PHE A 197 3.74 -4.28 18.34
CA PHE A 197 3.13 -2.98 18.05
C PHE A 197 2.02 -2.57 18.99
N VAL A 198 1.46 -3.48 19.81
CA VAL A 198 0.36 -3.14 20.71
C VAL A 198 0.87 -2.87 22.11
N ASP A 199 0.63 -1.66 22.61
CA ASP A 199 1.04 -1.21 23.94
C ASP A 199 0.12 -0.08 24.45
N GLU A 200 0.52 0.64 25.50
CA GLU A 200 -0.26 1.74 26.07
C GLU A 200 -0.43 2.95 25.14
N ILE A 201 0.46 3.10 24.16
CA ILE A 201 0.47 4.19 23.17
C ILE A 201 -0.20 3.72 21.87
N TRP A 202 -0.07 2.45 21.51
CA TRP A 202 -0.49 1.91 20.23
C TRP A 202 -1.56 0.85 20.40
N SER A 203 -2.75 1.09 19.84
CA SER A 203 -3.88 0.18 19.99
C SER A 203 -4.53 -0.17 18.65
N PRO A 204 -4.93 -1.44 18.43
CA PRO A 204 -5.59 -1.83 17.19
C PRO A 204 -6.99 -1.20 17.13
N SER A 205 -7.29 -0.47 16.05
CA SER A 205 -8.62 0.07 15.78
C SER A 205 -9.42 -0.80 14.81
N ARG A 206 -8.74 -1.55 13.95
CA ARG A 206 -9.35 -2.48 12.99
C ARG A 206 -8.37 -3.59 12.62
N ILE A 207 -8.89 -4.78 12.41
CA ILE A 207 -8.14 -5.89 11.82
C ILE A 207 -9.00 -6.45 10.69
N VAL A 208 -8.46 -6.45 9.47
CA VAL A 208 -9.08 -7.08 8.30
C VAL A 208 -8.43 -8.44 8.12
N GLU A 209 -9.25 -9.48 7.97
CA GLU A 209 -8.81 -10.84 7.68
C GLU A 209 -9.34 -11.24 6.31
N GLU A 210 -8.42 -11.52 5.39
CA GLU A 210 -8.72 -12.04 4.05
C GLU A 210 -8.03 -13.38 3.88
N GLN A 211 -8.84 -14.44 3.82
CA GLN A 211 -8.38 -15.83 3.81
C GLN A 211 -7.44 -16.12 5.01
N ASN A 212 -6.13 -16.21 4.78
CA ASN A 212 -5.12 -16.48 5.80
C ASN A 212 -4.21 -15.26 6.08
N TRP A 213 -4.57 -14.08 5.57
CA TRP A 213 -3.78 -12.86 5.70
C TRP A 213 -4.49 -11.83 6.56
N LEU A 214 -3.71 -11.12 7.37
CA LEU A 214 -4.16 -10.09 8.29
C LEU A 214 -3.64 -8.72 7.85
N THR A 215 -4.50 -7.72 7.97
CA THR A 215 -4.13 -6.29 7.93
C THR A 215 -4.56 -5.63 9.24
N PHE A 216 -3.61 -5.09 9.99
CA PHE A 216 -3.85 -4.33 11.20
C PHE A 216 -3.89 -2.84 10.89
N CYS A 217 -4.91 -2.14 11.36
CA CYS A 217 -4.90 -0.70 11.51
C CYS A 217 -4.72 -0.39 13.00
N ILE A 218 -3.59 0.24 13.35
CA ILE A 218 -3.21 0.58 14.71
C ILE A 218 -3.20 2.10 14.83
N VAL A 219 -3.79 2.63 15.89
CA VAL A 219 -3.87 4.07 16.16
C VAL A 219 -2.82 4.43 17.21
N ARG A 220 -2.11 5.51 16.96
CA ARG A 220 -1.25 6.16 17.95
C ARG A 220 -2.11 7.01 18.88
N GLY A 221 -2.00 6.81 20.19
CA GLY A 221 -2.63 7.67 21.18
C GLY A 221 -2.23 9.13 20.96
N ASN A 222 -3.16 10.04 21.25
CA ASN A 222 -2.81 11.46 21.30
C ASN A 222 -1.77 11.67 22.40
N ASP A 223 -0.81 12.54 22.15
CA ASP A 223 0.15 13.01 23.13
C ASP A 223 -0.67 13.90 24.08
N GLY A 224 -1.46 13.26 24.95
CA GLY A 224 -2.38 13.92 25.86
C GLY A 224 -1.59 14.93 26.66
N GLY A 225 -2.03 16.19 26.59
CA GLY A 225 -1.40 17.31 27.26
C GLY A 225 -1.08 16.96 28.70
N LYS A 226 0.19 16.71 29.00
CA LYS A 226 0.73 17.10 30.28
C LYS A 226 0.63 18.62 30.32
N ALA A 227 -0.52 19.12 30.77
CA ALA A 227 -0.57 20.42 31.40
C ALA A 227 0.60 20.43 32.38
N ARG A 228 1.51 21.39 32.16
CA ARG A 228 2.49 21.77 33.18
C ARG A 228 1.66 22.22 34.38
N THR A 229 1.54 21.36 35.38
CA THR A 229 1.17 21.71 36.75
C THR A 229 1.98 20.82 37.67
#